data_AF-A0A8H3H3N9-F1
#
_entry.id   AF-A0A8H3H3N9-F1
#
_cell.length_a   1.000
_cell.length_b   1.000
_cell.length_c   1.000
_cell.angle_alpha   90.00
_cell.angle_beta   90.00
_cell.angle_gamma   90.00
#
_symmetry.space_group_name_H-M   'P 1'
#
loop_
_entity.id
_entity.type
_entity.pdbx_description
1 polymer ?
#
loop_
_entity_poly.entity_id
_entity_poly.type
_entity_poly.pdbx_seq_one_letter_code
_entity_poly.pdbx_strand_id
1 'polypeptide(L)'
;MTDSTLTPVQTAQKMFDSALAKNKQRADIVFFKAFIAGAFLSFGGLLHVIVSGGSAGLTSANPGLVKILGGLVFPIGLVMIVLQGQELLTGNMMTVPMLLVKRAAPWWSLPVNWTLVLFGNLTGSLFFAGVLVKASGILSAEPYPTYLRNFVLHKAMDPHWHQIFLRGIGCNWLVCIAVWQAMAATDVISKIVAIFIPIFTFVACGFDHGMRALA
;
A
#
# COMPACT_ATOMS: atom_id res chain seq x y z
N MET A 1 4.46 23.97 17.52
CA MET A 1 4.79 22.65 16.95
C MET A 1 6.16 22.30 17.47
N THR A 2 6.29 21.15 18.11
CA THR A 2 7.57 20.66 18.66
C THR A 2 8.57 20.41 17.53
N ASP A 3 9.86 20.30 17.83
CA ASP A 3 10.93 19.97 16.86
C ASP A 3 10.66 18.68 16.05
N SER A 4 9.70 17.86 16.48
CA SER A 4 9.35 16.57 15.87
C SER A 4 8.32 16.62 14.72
N THR A 5 7.62 17.75 14.48
CA THR A 5 6.51 17.81 13.51
C THR A 5 6.50 19.11 12.68
N LEU A 6 6.50 18.96 11.36
CA LEU A 6 6.39 20.07 10.41
C LEU A 6 4.98 20.66 10.37
N THR A 7 4.89 21.97 10.10
CA THR A 7 3.61 22.63 9.80
C THR A 7 2.99 22.05 8.51
N PRO A 8 1.67 22.19 8.31
CA PRO A 8 1.03 21.78 7.05
C PRO A 8 1.67 22.44 5.81
N VAL A 9 2.07 23.71 5.92
CA VAL A 9 2.74 24.44 4.83
C VAL A 9 4.12 23.86 4.53
N GLN A 10 4.92 23.60 5.57
CA GLN A 10 6.24 22.96 5.42
C GLN A 10 6.12 21.54 4.87
N THR A 11 5.12 20.78 5.32
CA THR A 11 4.85 19.42 4.83
C THR A 11 4.48 19.42 3.35
N ALA A 12 3.61 20.34 2.94
CA ALA A 12 3.24 20.52 1.54
C ALA A 12 4.45 20.82 0.67
N GLN A 13 5.32 21.74 1.11
CA GLN A 13 6.55 22.09 0.39
C GLN A 13 7.50 20.89 0.29
N LYS A 14 7.78 20.21 1.40
CA LYS A 14 8.66 19.03 1.43
C LYS A 14 8.14 17.90 0.54
N MET A 15 6.82 17.70 0.51
CA MET A 15 6.21 16.69 -0.35
C MET A 15 6.26 17.09 -1.83
N PHE A 16 6.07 18.36 -2.14
CA PHE A 16 6.26 18.91 -3.49
C PHE A 16 7.71 18.73 -3.97
N ASP A 17 8.69 19.06 -3.13
CA ASP A 17 10.12 18.92 -3.47
C ASP A 17 10.49 17.44 -3.70
N SER A 18 9.97 16.55 -2.85
CA SER A 18 10.11 15.09 -3.02
C SER A 18 9.49 14.61 -4.34
N ALA A 19 8.27 15.08 -4.66
CA ALA A 19 7.60 14.75 -5.91
C ALA A 19 8.39 15.24 -7.13
N LEU A 20 8.94 16.45 -7.07
CA LEU A 20 9.73 17.05 -8.15
C LEU A 20 11.03 16.26 -8.38
N ALA A 21 11.70 15.84 -7.30
CA ALA A 21 12.88 15.00 -7.38
C ALA A 21 12.57 13.63 -8.02
N LYS A 22 11.46 13.00 -7.63
CA LYS A 22 10.99 11.73 -8.19
C LYS A 22 10.66 11.83 -9.69
N ASN A 23 9.96 12.88 -10.10
CA ASN A 23 9.57 13.08 -11.50
C ASN A 23 10.77 13.32 -12.45
N LYS A 24 11.94 13.68 -11.92
CA LYS A 24 13.19 13.84 -12.68
C LYS A 24 14.02 12.55 -12.76
N GLN A 25 13.62 11.49 -12.05
CA GLN A 25 14.36 10.23 -12.07
C GLN A 25 14.18 9.51 -13.40
N ARG A 26 15.19 8.73 -13.78
CA ARG A 26 15.11 7.87 -14.97
C ARG A 26 14.07 6.76 -14.75
N ALA A 27 13.40 6.36 -15.83
CA ALA A 27 12.31 5.39 -15.78
C ALA A 27 12.74 4.01 -15.25
N ASP A 28 13.98 3.58 -15.52
CA ASP A 28 14.55 2.34 -14.99
C ASP A 28 14.64 2.36 -13.46
N ILE A 29 15.13 3.46 -12.88
CA ILE A 29 15.21 3.63 -11.42
C ILE A 29 13.82 3.60 -10.79
N VAL A 30 12.86 4.31 -11.39
CA VAL A 30 11.46 4.34 -10.92
C VAL A 30 10.84 2.94 -10.99
N PHE A 31 11.10 2.18 -12.06
CA PHE A 31 10.61 0.82 -12.21
C PHE A 31 11.17 -0.12 -11.13
N PHE A 32 12.48 -0.11 -10.88
CA PHE A 32 13.07 -0.96 -9.83
C PHE A 32 12.58 -0.58 -8.43
N LYS A 33 12.43 0.72 -8.15
CA LYS A 33 11.80 1.18 -6.91
C LYS A 33 10.36 0.70 -6.77
N ALA A 34 9.61 0.70 -7.87
CA ALA A 34 8.24 0.22 -7.89
C ALA A 34 8.16 -1.31 -7.73
N PHE A 35 9.10 -2.05 -8.32
CA PHE A 35 9.24 -3.49 -8.12
C PHE A 35 9.48 -3.84 -6.65
N ILE A 36 10.45 -3.18 -6.01
CA ILE A 36 10.75 -3.39 -4.59
C ILE A 36 9.55 -2.99 -3.72
N ALA A 37 8.86 -1.88 -4.05
CA ALA A 37 7.65 -1.49 -3.33
C ALA A 37 6.54 -2.55 -3.42
N GLY A 38 6.36 -3.17 -4.59
CA GLY A 38 5.42 -4.28 -4.77
C GLY A 38 5.74 -5.45 -3.85
N ALA A 39 7.00 -5.87 -3.82
CA ALA A 39 7.46 -6.95 -2.94
C ALA A 39 7.31 -6.62 -1.44
N PHE A 40 7.64 -5.38 -1.04
CA PHE A 40 7.45 -4.93 0.34
C PHE A 40 5.99 -4.90 0.77
N LEU A 41 5.09 -4.45 -0.12
CA LEU A 41 3.66 -4.48 0.15
C LEU A 41 3.16 -5.92 0.34
N SER A 42 3.65 -6.86 -0.47
CA SER A 42 3.29 -8.28 -0.39
C SER A 42 3.69 -8.95 0.92
N PHE A 43 4.75 -8.52 1.63
CA PHE A 43 5.02 -9.02 2.98
C PHE A 43 3.88 -8.69 3.96
N GLY A 44 3.29 -7.50 3.86
CA GLY A 44 2.10 -7.12 4.65
C GLY A 44 0.88 -7.97 4.28
N GLY A 45 0.71 -8.27 2.98
CA GLY A 45 -0.32 -9.19 2.49
C GLY A 45 -0.14 -10.62 3.01
N LEU A 46 1.08 -11.15 2.96
CA LEU A 46 1.42 -12.49 3.46
C LEU A 46 1.10 -12.63 4.95
N LEU A 47 1.51 -11.67 5.78
CA LEU A 47 1.20 -11.71 7.21
C LEU A 47 -0.32 -11.66 7.46
N HIS A 48 -1.05 -10.85 6.69
CA HIS A 48 -2.50 -10.79 6.78
C HIS A 48 -3.15 -12.14 6.44
N VAL A 49 -2.64 -12.85 5.43
CA VAL A 49 -3.09 -14.20 5.05
C VAL A 49 -2.73 -15.22 6.12
N ILE A 50 -1.54 -15.15 6.72
CA ILE A 50 -1.12 -16.07 7.80
C ILE A 50 -2.07 -15.96 8.99
N VAL A 51 -2.40 -14.72 9.41
CA VAL A 51 -3.31 -14.48 10.54
C VAL A 51 -4.73 -14.90 10.18
N SER A 52 -5.25 -14.45 9.04
CA SER A 52 -6.67 -14.63 8.68
C SER A 52 -6.98 -16.05 8.22
N GLY A 53 -6.08 -16.66 7.46
CA GLY A 53 -6.20 -18.04 6.98
C GLY A 53 -5.88 -19.07 8.05
N GLY A 54 -4.87 -18.81 8.89
CA GLY A 54 -4.47 -19.72 9.97
C GLY A 54 -5.44 -19.79 11.15
N SER A 55 -6.36 -18.82 11.28
CA SER A 55 -7.26 -18.69 12.42
C SER A 55 -8.71 -19.03 12.08
N ALA A 56 -8.96 -20.08 11.30
CA ALA A 56 -10.30 -20.42 10.79
C ALA A 56 -11.39 -20.50 11.89
N GLY A 57 -11.07 -21.10 13.05
CA GLY A 57 -11.99 -21.16 14.19
C GLY A 57 -12.28 -19.79 14.84
N LEU A 58 -11.31 -18.87 14.82
CA LEU A 58 -11.54 -17.50 15.29
C LEU A 58 -12.32 -16.68 14.26
N THR A 59 -12.13 -16.96 12.96
CA THR A 59 -12.87 -16.30 11.88
C THR A 59 -14.37 -16.63 11.95
N SER A 60 -14.73 -17.88 12.28
CA SER A 60 -16.14 -18.27 12.44
C SER A 60 -16.76 -17.75 13.73
N ALA A 61 -16.02 -17.77 14.84
CA ALA A 61 -16.54 -17.35 16.14
C ALA A 61 -16.56 -15.81 16.31
N ASN A 62 -15.52 -15.12 15.84
CA ASN A 62 -15.28 -13.70 16.08
C ASN A 62 -14.63 -13.01 14.86
N PRO A 63 -15.36 -12.83 13.75
CA PRO A 63 -14.81 -12.28 12.50
C PRO A 63 -14.21 -10.87 12.65
N GLY A 64 -14.72 -10.07 13.59
CA GLY A 64 -14.18 -8.74 13.88
C GLY A 64 -12.75 -8.77 14.45
N LEU A 65 -12.44 -9.72 15.33
CA LEU A 65 -11.11 -9.85 15.93
C LEU A 65 -10.07 -10.23 14.88
N VAL A 66 -10.41 -11.16 13.97
CA VAL A 66 -9.51 -11.55 12.88
C VAL A 66 -9.22 -10.37 11.95
N LYS A 67 -10.22 -9.54 11.64
CA LYS A 67 -10.02 -8.31 10.85
C LYS A 67 -9.10 -7.31 11.55
N ILE A 68 -9.24 -7.14 12.86
CA ILE A 68 -8.36 -6.26 13.66
C ILE A 68 -6.93 -6.80 13.65
N LEU A 69 -6.73 -8.10 13.94
CA LEU A 69 -5.40 -8.73 13.94
C LEU A 69 -4.73 -8.65 12.56
N GLY A 70 -5.49 -8.93 11.49
CA GLY A 70 -5.04 -8.75 10.12
C GLY A 70 -4.72 -7.29 9.77
N GLY A 71 -5.40 -6.33 10.41
CA GLY A 71 -5.11 -4.90 10.34
C GLY A 71 -3.85 -4.47 11.06
N LEU A 72 -3.47 -5.15 12.14
CA LEU A 72 -2.26 -4.83 12.90
C LEU A 72 -0.98 -5.21 12.15
N VAL A 73 -1.01 -6.29 11.37
CA VAL A 73 0.18 -6.82 10.68
C VAL A 73 0.40 -6.22 9.29
N PHE A 74 -0.67 -5.77 8.62
CA PHE A 74 -0.58 -5.25 7.26
C PHE A 74 0.27 -3.97 7.10
N PRO A 75 0.25 -2.99 8.03
CA PRO A 75 1.00 -1.73 7.89
C PRO A 75 2.51 -1.91 7.70
N ILE A 76 3.08 -3.04 8.10
CA ILE A 76 4.51 -3.37 7.96
C ILE A 76 4.98 -3.17 6.51
N GLY A 77 4.17 -3.59 5.52
CA GLY A 77 4.52 -3.42 4.11
C GLY A 77 4.66 -1.95 3.70
N LEU A 78 3.72 -1.09 4.11
CA LEU A 78 3.78 0.33 3.76
C LEU A 78 4.87 1.08 4.53
N VAL A 79 5.15 0.69 5.78
CA VAL A 79 6.25 1.25 6.57
C VAL A 79 7.59 1.04 5.84
N MET A 80 7.86 -0.17 5.34
CA MET A 80 9.07 -0.46 4.56
C MET A 80 9.14 0.33 3.25
N ILE A 81 8.01 0.60 2.61
CA ILE A 81 7.99 1.39 1.37
C ILE A 81 8.36 2.86 1.64
N VAL A 82 7.73 3.45 2.65
CA VAL A 82 7.88 4.88 2.94
C VAL A 82 9.25 5.19 3.55
N LEU A 83 9.73 4.36 4.47
CA LEU A 83 11.04 4.57 5.10
C LEU A 83 12.20 4.39 4.12
N GLN A 84 12.09 3.47 3.15
CA GLN A 84 13.11 3.23 2.13
C GLN A 84 12.91 4.09 0.87
N GLY A 85 11.90 4.97 0.83
CA GLY A 85 11.66 5.88 -0.30
C GLY A 85 11.40 5.17 -1.63
N GLN A 86 10.69 4.05 -1.58
CA GLN A 86 10.29 3.27 -2.75
C GLN A 86 9.04 3.88 -3.42
N GLU A 87 8.76 3.48 -4.66
CA GLU A 87 7.69 4.08 -5.48
C GLU A 87 6.42 3.24 -5.42
N LEU A 88 5.36 3.78 -4.81
CA LEU A 88 4.06 3.13 -4.75
C LEU A 88 3.02 3.95 -5.51
N LEU A 89 2.25 3.29 -6.36
CA LEU A 89 1.29 3.95 -7.25
C LEU A 89 0.31 4.84 -6.47
N THR A 90 -0.21 4.38 -5.35
CA THR A 90 -1.21 5.10 -4.54
C THR A 90 -0.64 6.35 -3.85
N GLY A 91 0.62 6.31 -3.43
CA GLY A 91 1.33 7.52 -3.00
C GLY A 91 1.50 8.51 -4.17
N ASN A 92 1.78 7.97 -5.37
CA ASN A 92 1.96 8.77 -6.57
C ASN A 92 0.67 9.36 -7.16
N MET A 93 -0.49 8.81 -6.78
CA MET A 93 -1.80 9.40 -7.07
C MET A 93 -2.04 10.72 -6.31
N MET A 94 -1.24 11.04 -5.28
CA MET A 94 -1.26 12.35 -4.61
C MET A 94 -0.13 13.28 -5.09
N THR A 95 1.08 12.76 -5.22
CA THR A 95 2.27 13.58 -5.50
C THR A 95 2.33 14.10 -6.94
N VAL A 96 1.94 13.28 -7.94
CA VAL A 96 1.99 13.72 -9.34
C VAL A 96 0.93 14.77 -9.66
N PRO A 97 -0.34 14.65 -9.24
CA PRO A 97 -1.31 15.73 -9.40
C PRO A 97 -0.89 17.03 -8.72
N MET A 98 -0.19 16.97 -7.58
CA MET A 98 0.37 18.15 -6.94
C MET A 98 1.35 18.91 -7.86
N LEU A 99 2.19 18.20 -8.61
CA LEU A 99 3.08 18.80 -9.61
C LEU A 99 2.31 19.45 -10.75
N LEU A 100 1.22 18.82 -11.22
CA LEU A 100 0.40 19.36 -12.30
C LEU A 100 -0.31 20.65 -11.89
N VAL A 101 -0.90 20.68 -10.69
CA VAL A 101 -1.58 21.87 -10.14
C VAL A 101 -0.60 23.04 -10.01
N LYS A 102 0.65 22.77 -9.64
CA LYS A 102 1.74 23.76 -9.56
C LYS A 102 2.42 24.03 -10.90
N ARG A 103 1.98 23.41 -12.00
CA ARG A 103 2.58 23.49 -13.35
C ARG A 103 4.09 23.18 -13.37
N ALA A 104 4.53 22.34 -12.44
CA ALA A 104 5.94 21.94 -12.28
C ALA A 104 6.29 20.67 -13.08
N ALA A 105 5.28 19.97 -13.58
CA ALA A 105 5.41 18.83 -14.47
C ALA A 105 4.36 18.93 -15.58
N PRO A 106 4.65 18.40 -16.78
CA PRO A 106 3.68 18.37 -17.85
C PRO A 106 2.59 17.33 -17.59
N TRP A 107 1.41 17.53 -18.19
CA TRP A 107 0.25 16.66 -17.97
C TRP A 107 0.51 15.17 -18.32
N TRP A 108 1.41 14.89 -19.26
CA TRP A 108 1.80 13.53 -19.63
C TRP A 108 2.65 12.81 -18.57
N SER A 109 3.21 13.51 -17.58
CA SER A 109 3.89 12.87 -16.45
C SER A 109 2.96 11.96 -15.65
N LEU A 110 1.66 12.27 -15.61
CA LEU A 110 0.67 11.49 -14.86
C LEU A 110 0.48 10.08 -15.45
N PRO A 111 0.03 9.91 -16.71
CA PRO A 111 -0.14 8.57 -17.27
C PRO A 111 1.19 7.81 -17.35
N VAL A 112 2.31 8.47 -17.70
CA VAL A 112 3.62 7.80 -17.78
C VAL A 112 4.04 7.24 -16.42
N ASN A 113 3.98 8.05 -15.37
CA ASN A 113 4.38 7.61 -14.04
C ASN A 113 3.43 6.54 -13.48
N TRP A 114 2.12 6.71 -13.66
CA TRP A 114 1.13 5.75 -13.16
C TRP A 114 1.28 4.39 -13.83
N THR A 115 1.43 4.36 -15.17
CA THR A 115 1.63 3.10 -15.89
C THR A 115 2.93 2.42 -15.48
N LEU A 116 4.04 3.17 -15.41
CA LEU A 116 5.35 2.63 -15.04
C LEU A 116 5.36 2.03 -13.62
N VAL A 117 4.83 2.78 -12.65
CA VAL A 117 4.80 2.36 -11.25
C VAL A 117 3.77 1.24 -11.03
N LEU A 118 2.64 1.25 -11.74
CA LEU A 118 1.67 0.15 -11.72
C LEU A 118 2.32 -1.16 -12.16
N PHE A 119 3.01 -1.17 -13.31
CA PHE A 119 3.69 -2.37 -13.79
C PHE A 119 4.84 -2.79 -12.89
N GLY A 120 5.60 -1.86 -12.32
CA GLY A 120 6.62 -2.17 -11.33
C GLY A 120 6.02 -2.81 -10.07
N ASN A 121 4.99 -2.20 -9.47
CA ASN A 121 4.33 -2.74 -8.29
C ASN A 121 3.72 -4.13 -8.56
N LEU A 122 3.07 -4.31 -9.72
CA LEU A 122 2.49 -5.59 -10.12
C LEU A 122 3.55 -6.68 -10.34
N THR A 123 4.62 -6.37 -11.07
CA THR A 123 5.70 -7.34 -11.30
C THR A 123 6.41 -7.72 -10.01
N GLY A 124 6.58 -6.77 -9.09
CA GLY A 124 7.11 -7.00 -7.75
C GLY A 124 6.24 -7.92 -6.91
N SER A 125 4.92 -7.68 -6.90
CA SER A 125 3.99 -8.54 -6.14
C SER A 125 3.88 -9.94 -6.73
N LEU A 126 3.86 -10.07 -8.06
CA LEU A 126 3.86 -11.36 -8.75
C LEU A 126 5.15 -12.14 -8.53
N PHE A 127 6.31 -11.47 -8.54
CA PHE A 127 7.58 -12.09 -8.18
C PHE A 127 7.54 -12.62 -6.74
N PHE A 128 7.05 -11.81 -5.80
CA PHE A 128 6.90 -12.23 -4.41
C PHE A 128 5.98 -13.45 -4.28
N ALA A 129 4.80 -13.42 -4.89
CA ALA A 129 3.85 -14.53 -4.85
C ALA A 129 4.39 -15.81 -5.52
N GLY A 130 5.02 -15.68 -6.68
CA GLY A 130 5.53 -16.82 -7.44
C GLY A 130 6.79 -17.45 -6.83
N VAL A 131 7.75 -16.63 -6.42
CA VAL A 131 9.05 -17.09 -5.94
C VAL A 131 9.06 -17.27 -4.43
N LEU A 132 8.66 -16.24 -3.68
CA LEU A 132 8.79 -16.23 -2.23
C LEU A 132 7.65 -16.94 -1.50
N VAL A 133 6.49 -17.11 -2.12
CA VAL A 133 5.36 -17.83 -1.50
C VAL A 133 5.14 -19.21 -2.12
N LYS A 134 4.98 -19.28 -3.44
CA LYS A 134 4.69 -20.55 -4.13
C LYS A 134 5.90 -21.47 -4.21
N ALA A 135 7.06 -20.99 -4.65
CA ALA A 135 8.26 -21.84 -4.77
C ALA A 135 8.88 -22.20 -3.41
N SER A 136 8.70 -21.36 -2.39
CA SER A 136 9.14 -21.66 -1.01
C SER A 136 8.23 -22.63 -0.26
N GLY A 137 6.97 -22.78 -0.69
CA GLY A 137 5.98 -23.62 -0.02
C GLY A 137 5.41 -23.03 1.28
N ILE A 138 5.64 -21.75 1.60
CA ILE A 138 5.20 -21.14 2.87
C ILE A 138 3.68 -21.28 3.10
N LEU A 139 2.88 -21.24 2.03
CA LEU A 139 1.42 -21.37 2.10
C LEU A 139 0.90 -22.65 1.42
N SER A 140 1.72 -23.70 1.27
CA SER A 140 1.30 -24.92 0.55
C SER A 140 0.46 -25.89 1.39
N ALA A 141 0.47 -25.76 2.72
CA ALA A 141 -0.31 -26.59 3.62
C ALA A 141 -1.67 -25.95 3.97
N GLU A 142 -2.71 -26.77 4.14
CA GLU A 142 -4.00 -26.30 4.67
C GLU A 142 -3.81 -25.64 6.04
N PRO A 143 -4.57 -24.58 6.37
CA PRO A 143 -5.76 -24.06 5.67
C PRO A 143 -5.50 -22.99 4.59
N TYR A 144 -4.23 -22.65 4.31
CA TYR A 144 -3.88 -21.45 3.54
C TYR A 144 -4.28 -21.47 2.05
N PRO A 145 -4.09 -22.57 1.28
CA PRO A 145 -4.51 -22.64 -0.11
C PRO A 145 -6.02 -22.44 -0.28
N THR A 146 -6.82 -23.11 0.55
CA THR A 146 -8.29 -23.00 0.53
C THR A 146 -8.74 -21.60 0.91
N TYR A 147 -8.14 -21.00 1.95
CA TYR A 147 -8.43 -19.62 2.32
C TYR A 147 -8.14 -18.63 1.18
N LEU A 148 -6.97 -18.72 0.54
CA LEU A 148 -6.59 -17.85 -0.57
C LEU A 148 -7.55 -17.97 -1.75
N ARG A 149 -7.92 -19.20 -2.12
CA ARG A 149 -8.88 -19.43 -3.21
C ARG A 149 -10.22 -18.77 -2.92
N ASN A 150 -10.77 -18.96 -1.72
CA ASN A 150 -12.04 -18.36 -1.32
C ASN A 150 -11.93 -16.83 -1.23
N PHE A 151 -10.83 -16.30 -0.71
CA PHE A 151 -10.58 -14.87 -0.62
C PHE A 151 -10.57 -14.21 -2.01
N VAL A 152 -9.89 -14.82 -2.98
CA VAL A 152 -9.83 -14.32 -4.37
C VAL A 152 -11.20 -14.39 -5.03
N LEU A 153 -11.93 -15.51 -4.88
CA LEU A 153 -13.26 -15.68 -5.48
C LEU A 153 -14.26 -14.66 -4.93
N HIS A 154 -14.35 -14.51 -3.61
CA HIS A 154 -15.22 -13.51 -2.97
C HIS A 154 -14.88 -12.10 -3.46
N LYS A 155 -13.59 -11.76 -3.58
CA LYS A 155 -13.16 -10.44 -3.98
C LYS A 155 -13.38 -10.15 -5.47
N ALA A 156 -13.32 -11.18 -6.32
CA ALA A 156 -13.51 -11.05 -7.76
C ALA A 156 -14.99 -11.08 -8.19
N MET A 157 -15.85 -11.81 -7.46
CA MET A 157 -17.21 -12.10 -7.92
C MET A 157 -18.32 -11.38 -7.15
N ASP A 158 -18.13 -11.03 -5.87
CA ASP A 158 -19.23 -10.51 -5.04
C ASP A 158 -19.50 -8.99 -5.15
N PRO A 159 -18.50 -8.11 -5.24
CA PRO A 159 -18.76 -6.68 -5.14
C PRO A 159 -19.19 -6.09 -6.50
N HIS A 160 -20.29 -5.33 -6.49
CA HIS A 160 -20.68 -4.51 -7.63
C HIS A 160 -19.62 -3.45 -7.92
N TRP A 161 -19.47 -3.04 -9.18
CA TRP A 161 -18.45 -2.07 -9.61
C TRP A 161 -18.39 -0.79 -8.73
N HIS A 162 -19.55 -0.28 -8.31
CA HIS A 162 -19.66 0.92 -7.47
C HIS A 162 -19.09 0.70 -6.06
N GLN A 163 -19.23 -0.50 -5.49
CA GLN A 163 -18.70 -0.84 -4.17
C GLN A 163 -17.18 -0.89 -4.22
N ILE A 164 -16.60 -1.49 -5.26
CA ILE A 164 -15.15 -1.52 -5.49
C ILE A 164 -14.62 -0.09 -5.62
N PHE A 165 -15.29 0.75 -6.40
CA PHE A 165 -14.90 2.13 -6.62
C PHE A 165 -14.90 2.96 -5.32
N LEU A 166 -16.00 2.92 -4.55
CA LEU A 166 -16.12 3.64 -3.28
C LEU A 166 -15.11 3.16 -2.23
N ARG A 167 -14.89 1.84 -2.15
CA ARG A 167 -13.87 1.25 -1.28
C ARG A 167 -12.46 1.68 -1.69
N GLY A 168 -12.19 1.78 -2.99
CA GLY A 168 -10.93 2.28 -3.54
C GLY A 168 -10.66 3.74 -3.16
N ILE A 169 -11.69 4.60 -3.20
CA ILE A 169 -11.57 6.00 -2.75
C ILE A 169 -11.19 6.05 -1.28
N GLY A 170 -11.93 5.35 -0.40
CA GLY A 170 -11.65 5.35 1.05
C GLY A 170 -10.26 4.81 1.38
N CYS A 171 -9.84 3.76 0.68
CA CYS A 171 -8.51 3.20 0.84
C CYS A 171 -7.41 4.18 0.43
N ASN A 172 -7.50 4.74 -0.78
CA ASN A 172 -6.47 5.67 -1.26
C ASN A 172 -6.43 6.96 -0.44
N TRP A 173 -7.57 7.42 0.07
CA TRP A 173 -7.64 8.55 0.99
C TRP A 173 -6.78 8.32 2.24
N LEU A 174 -6.94 7.16 2.89
CA LEU A 174 -6.17 6.82 4.08
C LEU A 174 -4.69 6.59 3.79
N VAL A 175 -4.35 6.04 2.62
CA VAL A 175 -2.95 5.90 2.18
C VAL A 175 -2.29 7.26 1.95
N CYS A 176 -2.98 8.19 1.29
CA CYS A 176 -2.50 9.56 1.09
C CYS A 176 -2.29 10.28 2.42
N ILE A 177 -3.21 10.13 3.37
CA ILE A 177 -3.05 10.65 4.74
C ILE A 177 -1.81 10.05 5.42
N ALA A 178 -1.62 8.73 5.34
CA ALA A 178 -0.44 8.07 5.92
C ALA A 178 0.87 8.62 5.35
N VAL A 179 0.96 8.79 4.03
CA VAL A 179 2.14 9.36 3.36
C VAL A 179 2.33 10.83 3.77
N TRP A 180 1.26 11.62 3.84
CA TRP A 180 1.33 13.01 4.30
C TRP A 180 1.85 13.11 5.73
N GLN A 181 1.29 12.33 6.66
CA GLN A 181 1.69 12.34 8.07
C GLN A 181 3.13 11.85 8.25
N ALA A 182 3.56 10.84 7.48
CA ALA A 182 4.95 10.39 7.47
C ALA A 182 5.92 11.46 6.96
N MET A 183 5.50 12.30 6.02
CA MET A 183 6.32 13.42 5.54
C MET A 183 6.42 14.55 6.56
N ALA A 184 5.35 14.78 7.34
CA ALA A 184 5.29 15.77 8.41
C ALA A 184 6.18 15.41 9.62
N ALA A 185 6.33 14.12 9.92
CA ALA A 185 7.19 13.65 11.00
C ALA A 185 8.68 13.72 10.65
N THR A 186 9.51 14.11 11.62
CA THR A 186 10.98 14.14 11.48
C THR A 186 11.62 12.83 11.96
N ASP A 187 11.15 12.29 13.09
CA ASP A 187 11.64 11.05 13.70
C ASP A 187 11.10 9.76 13.05
N VAL A 188 11.92 8.71 13.00
CA VAL A 188 11.56 7.42 12.39
C VAL A 188 10.37 6.76 13.12
N ILE A 189 10.38 6.76 14.45
CA ILE A 189 9.29 6.16 15.25
C ILE A 189 7.96 6.87 14.97
N SER A 190 7.97 8.21 14.94
CA SER A 190 6.81 9.03 14.62
C SER A 190 6.27 8.74 13.21
N LYS A 191 7.15 8.49 12.23
CA LYS A 191 6.74 8.06 10.88
C LYS A 191 6.07 6.70 10.90
N ILE A 192 6.62 5.73 11.63
CA ILE A 192 6.05 4.38 11.72
C ILE A 192 4.63 4.47 12.31
N VAL A 193 4.43 5.18 13.41
CA VAL A 193 3.12 5.33 14.06
C VAL A 193 2.14 6.10 13.17
N ALA A 194 2.60 7.17 12.52
CA ALA A 194 1.81 7.96 11.57
C ALA A 194 1.30 7.12 10.39
N ILE A 195 2.12 6.22 9.88
CA ILE A 195 1.72 5.28 8.82
C ILE A 195 0.80 4.20 9.40
N PHE A 196 1.07 3.72 10.60
CA PHE A 196 0.36 2.58 11.17
C PHE A 196 -1.15 2.84 11.30
N ILE A 197 -1.54 4.00 11.85
CA ILE A 197 -2.94 4.28 12.21
C ILE A 197 -3.89 4.30 10.99
N PRO A 198 -3.64 5.05 9.90
CA PRO A 198 -4.55 5.08 8.77
C PRO A 198 -4.61 3.72 8.04
N ILE A 199 -3.49 2.99 8.03
CA ILE A 199 -3.38 1.71 7.33
C ILE A 199 -4.09 0.61 8.11
N PHE A 200 -3.86 0.54 9.41
CA PHE A 200 -4.65 -0.30 10.32
C PHE A 200 -6.16 -0.07 10.12
N THR A 201 -6.56 1.20 10.09
CA THR A 201 -7.97 1.60 9.98
C THR A 201 -8.60 1.08 8.69
N PHE A 202 -7.99 1.31 7.51
CA PHE A 202 -8.63 0.88 6.27
C PHE A 202 -8.69 -0.64 6.13
N VAL A 203 -7.69 -1.34 6.67
CA VAL A 203 -7.64 -2.80 6.64
C VAL A 203 -8.69 -3.40 7.55
N ALA A 204 -8.82 -2.89 8.77
CA ALA A 204 -9.83 -3.34 9.73
C ALA A 204 -11.26 -3.05 9.23
N CYS A 205 -11.46 -1.89 8.59
CA CYS A 205 -12.74 -1.53 7.97
C CYS A 205 -13.06 -2.33 6.70
N GLY A 206 -12.09 -3.04 6.11
CA GLY A 206 -12.29 -3.83 4.90
C GLY A 206 -12.43 -3.00 3.63
N PHE A 207 -11.82 -1.80 3.57
CA PHE A 207 -11.74 -1.07 2.30
C PHE A 207 -10.87 -1.86 1.31
N ASP A 208 -11.44 -2.16 0.13
CA ASP A 208 -10.74 -2.82 -0.97
C ASP A 208 -9.68 -1.90 -1.58
N HIS A 209 -8.43 -2.27 -1.36
CA HIS A 209 -7.30 -1.71 -2.06
C HIS A 209 -7.13 -2.44 -3.40
N GLY A 210 -7.17 -1.72 -4.52
CA GLY A 210 -6.90 -2.31 -5.85
C GLY A 210 -5.55 -3.06 -5.93
N MET A 211 -4.53 -2.59 -5.20
CA MET A 211 -3.22 -3.27 -5.13
C MET A 211 -3.17 -4.44 -4.14
N ARG A 212 -3.99 -4.47 -3.08
CA ARG A 212 -4.16 -5.66 -2.21
C ARG A 212 -4.91 -6.80 -2.93
N ALA A 213 -5.69 -6.50 -3.96
CA ALA A 213 -6.25 -7.55 -4.80
C ALA A 213 -5.18 -8.31 -5.59
N LEU A 214 -4.03 -7.66 -5.82
CA LEU A 214 -2.91 -8.14 -6.64
C LEU A 214 -1.68 -8.59 -5.82
N ALA A 215 -1.70 -8.41 -4.49
CA ALA A 215 -0.62 -8.71 -3.56
C ALA A 215 -1.10 -9.69 -2.47
#